data_AF-A0A965QSK5-F1
#
_entry.id   AF-A0A965QSK5-F1
#
_cell.length_a   1.000
_cell.length_b   1.000
_cell.length_c   1.000
_cell.angle_alpha   90.00
_cell.angle_beta   90.00
_cell.angle_gamma   90.00
#
_symmetry.space_group_name_H-M   'P 1'
#
loop_
_entity.id
_entity.type
_entity.pdbx_description
1 polymer ?
#
loop_
_entity_poly.entity_id
_entity_poly.type
_entity_poly.pdbx_seq_one_letter_code
_entity_poly.pdbx_strand_id
1 'polypeptide(L)'
;MLGVGPDFIARGGFRFVAHAGVATATANPWTLLDAPSQSAIPAILDQATAQWALKLGGVGARFSLADESGRPVDLEIVGLLEPGILQGTVIVAEQNFQRLFPGRSGYGMALVDVAEVADGARAEVPAALTAAWADAGVTLVPAVERLRSLQAVQNTFLSAFQALGTLGLLLGTAGVAAVQVQGTVERLDALALLRAIGFTLGRIRLLLVLETLLPVAAGLAAGTLAGSLAVAPALAGGTARVPLGWVAATCGMTLTVASLAAVLAASRAAIPERPTPA
;
A
#
# COMPACT_ATOMS: atom_id res chain seq x y z
N MET A 1 -2.59 8.61 25.48
CA MET A 1 -1.23 9.10 25.74
C MET A 1 -0.42 7.99 26.38
N LEU A 2 0.86 7.87 26.03
CA LEU A 2 1.78 6.83 26.52
C LEU A 2 3.05 7.50 27.05
N GLY A 3 3.48 7.11 28.25
CA GLY A 3 4.81 7.43 28.78
C GLY A 3 5.81 6.36 28.37
N VAL A 4 6.95 6.75 27.81
CA VAL A 4 8.05 5.82 27.50
C VAL A 4 9.22 6.06 28.45
N GLY A 5 9.71 4.96 29.04
CA GLY A 5 10.83 4.99 29.98
C GLY A 5 12.19 5.14 29.30
N PRO A 6 13.25 5.35 30.10
CA PRO A 6 14.61 5.59 29.60
C PRO A 6 15.15 4.43 28.76
N ASP A 7 14.83 3.18 29.10
CA ASP A 7 15.28 2.00 28.34
C ASP A 7 14.67 1.95 26.93
N PHE A 8 13.40 2.36 26.79
CA PHE A 8 12.76 2.47 25.48
C PHE A 8 13.42 3.57 24.65
N ILE A 9 13.65 4.73 25.27
CA ILE A 9 14.31 5.87 24.62
C ILE A 9 15.71 5.45 24.17
N ALA A 10 16.51 4.84 25.04
CA ALA A 10 17.87 4.40 24.75
C ALA A 10 17.93 3.33 23.65
N ARG A 11 17.03 2.32 23.69
CA ARG A 11 16.91 1.29 22.64
C ARG A 11 16.63 1.91 21.27
N GLY A 12 15.81 2.95 21.24
CA GLY A 12 15.38 3.61 20.02
C GLY A 12 14.61 2.68 19.08
N GLY A 13 14.97 2.70 17.80
CA GLY A 13 14.23 2.04 16.73
C GLY A 13 13.05 2.87 16.24
N PHE A 14 12.19 2.24 15.43
CA PHE A 14 11.16 2.93 14.62
C PHE A 14 11.75 3.93 13.62
N ARG A 15 11.01 4.17 12.54
CA ARG A 15 11.42 5.14 11.50
C ARG A 15 10.71 6.46 11.74
N PHE A 16 11.46 7.55 11.66
CA PHE A 16 10.94 8.91 11.75
C PHE A 16 10.81 9.50 10.35
N VAL A 17 9.66 10.13 10.07
CA VAL A 17 9.45 10.91 8.86
C VAL A 17 10.10 12.28 9.00
N ALA A 18 10.00 12.87 10.18
CA ALA A 18 10.57 14.17 10.51
C ALA A 18 10.80 14.27 12.02
N HIS A 19 11.76 15.07 12.44
CA HIS A 19 12.00 15.40 13.85
C HIS A 19 12.63 16.77 13.97
N ALA A 20 12.52 17.37 15.17
CA ALA A 20 13.26 18.59 15.50
C ALA A 20 14.77 18.29 15.40
N GLY A 21 15.56 19.30 15.03
CA GLY A 21 16.98 19.12 14.78
C GLY A 21 17.69 18.48 15.98
N VAL A 22 18.17 17.25 15.80
CA VAL A 22 19.09 16.62 16.76
C VAL A 22 20.49 17.07 16.36
N ALA A 23 21.31 17.51 17.31
CA ALA A 23 22.61 18.16 17.04
C ALA A 23 23.62 17.28 16.27
N THR A 24 23.28 16.02 15.96
CA THR A 24 24.10 15.11 15.17
C THR A 24 23.20 14.18 14.36
N ALA A 25 23.49 13.99 13.07
CA ALA A 25 22.66 13.21 12.13
C ALA A 25 22.57 11.69 12.46
N THR A 26 23.36 11.20 13.42
CA THR A 26 23.38 9.83 13.95
C THR A 26 22.75 9.69 15.34
N ALA A 27 22.26 10.78 15.93
CA ALA A 27 21.71 10.77 17.28
C ALA A 27 20.25 10.26 17.30
N ASN A 28 19.94 9.43 18.29
CA ASN A 28 18.65 8.80 18.49
C ASN A 28 17.53 9.86 18.69
N PRO A 29 16.55 10.00 17.76
CA PRO A 29 15.54 11.05 17.85
C PRO A 29 14.61 10.94 19.07
N TRP A 30 14.54 9.78 19.72
CA TRP A 30 13.73 9.60 20.93
C TRP A 30 14.22 10.45 22.11
N THR A 31 15.49 10.85 22.14
CA THR A 31 16.05 11.71 23.21
C THR A 31 15.46 13.11 23.23
N LEU A 32 14.75 13.52 22.16
CA LEU A 32 14.02 14.78 22.12
C LEU A 32 12.89 14.84 23.17
N LEU A 33 12.40 13.68 23.63
CA LEU A 33 11.39 13.61 24.71
C LEU A 33 11.94 14.03 26.08
N ASP A 34 13.25 13.91 26.28
CA ASP A 34 13.93 14.26 27.54
C ASP A 34 14.33 15.74 27.60
N ALA A 35 14.11 16.49 26.52
CA ALA A 35 14.42 17.91 26.49
C ALA A 35 13.61 18.65 27.58
N PRO A 36 14.24 19.54 28.37
CA PRO A 36 13.56 20.23 29.46
C PRO A 36 12.40 21.06 28.92
N SER A 37 11.19 20.76 29.41
CA SER A 37 9.96 21.45 29.02
C SER A 37 9.95 22.89 29.56
N GLN A 38 10.26 23.89 28.72
CA GLN A 38 10.19 25.29 29.14
C GLN A 38 8.74 25.80 29.14
N SER A 39 7.99 25.57 28.05
CA SER A 39 6.61 26.06 27.89
C SER A 39 5.61 24.99 27.44
N ALA A 40 6.09 23.88 26.89
CA ALA A 40 5.25 22.79 26.39
C ALA A 40 5.99 21.45 26.57
N ILE A 41 5.23 20.38 26.77
CA ILE A 41 5.78 19.03 26.95
C ILE A 41 6.15 18.46 25.57
N PRO A 42 7.41 18.02 25.35
CA PRO A 42 7.81 17.40 24.09
C PRO A 42 7.04 16.10 23.88
N ALA A 43 6.45 15.96 22.69
CA ALA A 43 5.67 14.79 22.29
C ALA A 43 6.08 14.28 20.91
N ILE A 44 6.05 12.96 20.76
CA ILE A 44 6.23 12.26 19.49
C ILE A 44 4.91 11.60 19.12
N LEU A 45 4.54 11.72 17.84
CA LEU A 45 3.31 11.13 17.30
C LEU A 45 3.59 10.44 15.97
N ASP A 46 2.69 9.55 15.56
CA ASP A 46 2.61 9.12 14.16
C ASP A 46 2.18 10.30 13.25
N GLN A 47 2.77 10.38 12.05
CA GLN A 47 2.50 11.44 11.09
C GLN A 47 1.02 11.55 10.73
N ALA A 48 0.35 10.42 10.47
CA ALA A 48 -1.05 10.43 10.07
C ALA A 48 -1.96 10.93 11.20
N THR A 49 -1.63 10.57 12.43
CA THR A 49 -2.33 11.04 13.64
C THR A 49 -2.18 12.54 13.80
N ALA A 50 -0.96 13.07 13.68
CA ALA A 50 -0.70 14.50 13.77
C ALA A 50 -1.45 15.28 12.66
N GLN A 51 -1.36 14.83 11.42
CA GLN A 51 -1.92 15.54 10.26
C GLN A 51 -3.45 15.43 10.17
N TRP A 52 -4.03 14.27 10.41
CA TRP A 52 -5.45 14.01 10.11
C TRP A 52 -6.34 14.02 11.34
N ALA A 53 -5.91 13.41 12.44
CA ALA A 53 -6.72 13.33 13.65
C ALA A 53 -6.65 14.64 14.45
N LEU A 54 -5.44 15.20 14.61
CA LEU A 54 -5.22 16.44 15.35
C LEU A 54 -5.15 17.69 14.47
N LYS A 55 -5.04 17.53 13.14
CA LYS A 55 -4.96 18.64 12.16
C LYS A 55 -3.81 19.61 12.45
N LEU A 56 -2.65 19.07 12.82
CA LEU A 56 -1.46 19.83 13.20
C LEU A 56 -0.48 19.94 12.02
N GLY A 57 0.29 21.03 12.00
CA GLY A 57 1.25 21.36 10.93
C GLY A 57 2.53 20.52 10.91
N GLY A 58 2.67 19.54 11.80
CA GLY A 58 3.85 18.67 11.92
C GLY A 58 4.78 19.06 13.05
N VAL A 59 6.09 18.85 12.87
CA VAL A 59 7.12 19.17 13.88
C VAL A 59 7.08 20.67 14.23
N GLY A 60 7.14 20.99 15.52
CA GLY A 60 7.03 22.34 16.09
C GLY A 60 5.59 22.81 16.34
N ALA A 61 4.58 22.09 15.83
CA ALA A 61 3.19 22.43 16.12
C ALA A 61 2.87 22.14 17.60
N ARG A 62 2.06 23.01 18.19
CA ARG A 62 1.61 22.91 19.58
C ARG A 62 0.13 22.55 19.65
N PHE A 63 -0.22 21.78 20.66
CA PHE A 63 -1.60 21.36 20.91
C PHE A 63 -1.80 21.11 22.41
N SER A 64 -3.05 21.09 22.85
CA SER A 64 -3.39 20.91 24.27
C SER A 64 -4.12 19.60 24.49
N LEU A 65 -3.78 18.88 25.57
CA LEU A 65 -4.50 17.71 26.05
C LEU A 65 -4.82 17.87 27.53
N ALA A 66 -5.92 17.27 27.97
CA ALA A 66 -6.28 17.26 29.38
C ALA A 66 -5.38 16.31 30.19
N ASP A 67 -4.91 16.77 31.35
CA ASP A 67 -4.30 15.93 32.38
C ASP A 67 -5.35 15.05 33.10
N GLU A 68 -4.94 14.27 34.09
CA GLU A 68 -5.85 13.42 34.88
C GLU A 68 -6.96 14.21 35.59
N SER A 69 -6.71 15.48 35.94
CA SER A 69 -7.69 16.36 36.58
C SER A 69 -8.55 17.15 35.57
N GLY A 70 -8.39 16.90 34.27
CA GLY A 70 -9.11 17.62 33.21
C GLY A 70 -8.50 18.98 32.84
N ARG A 71 -7.33 19.34 33.39
CA ARG A 71 -6.69 20.64 33.10
C ARG A 71 -5.95 20.55 31.77
N PRO A 72 -6.09 21.58 30.90
CA PRO A 72 -5.36 21.60 29.63
C PRO A 72 -3.86 21.75 29.88
N VAL A 73 -3.08 20.92 29.20
CA VAL A 73 -1.62 20.96 29.21
C VAL A 73 -1.12 21.03 27.79
N ASP A 74 -0.20 21.97 27.55
CA ASP A 74 0.37 22.20 26.23
C ASP A 74 1.51 21.23 25.92
N LEU A 75 1.45 20.68 24.72
CA LEU A 75 2.44 19.78 24.15
C LEU A 75 2.96 20.36 22.84
N GLU A 76 4.21 20.02 22.54
CA GLU A 76 4.87 20.41 21.29
C GLU A 76 5.34 19.15 20.55
N ILE A 77 5.06 19.06 19.26
CA ILE A 77 5.48 17.95 18.43
C ILE A 77 6.98 18.08 18.15
N VAL A 78 7.80 17.22 18.76
CA VAL A 78 9.25 17.18 18.51
C VAL A 78 9.65 16.11 17.50
N GLY A 79 8.75 15.18 17.16
CA GLY A 79 9.02 14.13 16.19
C GLY A 79 7.76 13.49 15.61
N LEU A 80 7.87 13.03 14.37
CA LEU A 80 6.85 12.32 13.61
C LEU A 80 7.35 10.95 13.19
N LEU A 81 6.68 9.90 13.64
CA LEU A 81 6.93 8.52 13.26
C LEU A 81 6.28 8.19 11.92
N GLU A 82 6.90 7.27 11.18
CA GLU A 82 6.22 6.54 10.11
C GLU A 82 5.06 5.70 10.68
N PRO A 83 3.99 5.44 9.89
CA PRO A 83 2.88 4.60 10.32
C PRO A 83 3.34 3.24 10.84
N GLY A 84 2.89 2.87 12.04
CA GLY A 84 3.29 1.64 12.72
C GLY A 84 2.39 1.28 13.89
N ILE A 85 2.83 0.34 14.74
CA ILE A 85 2.01 -0.18 15.85
C ILE A 85 1.66 0.87 16.92
N LEU A 86 2.37 2.00 16.94
CA LEU A 86 2.16 3.12 17.87
C LEU A 86 1.20 4.19 17.31
N GLN A 87 0.60 3.95 16.13
CA GLN A 87 -0.37 4.86 15.52
C GLN A 87 -1.52 5.23 16.49
N GLY A 88 -1.96 6.48 16.45
CA GLY A 88 -3.03 7.00 17.30
C GLY A 88 -2.59 7.37 18.72
N THR A 89 -1.29 7.26 19.04
CA THR A 89 -0.76 7.53 20.38
C THR A 89 0.03 8.83 20.43
N VAL A 90 -0.21 9.64 21.46
CA VAL A 90 0.68 10.73 21.87
C VAL A 90 1.71 10.17 22.84
N ILE A 91 2.99 10.20 22.47
CA ILE A 91 4.09 9.62 23.24
C ILE A 91 4.90 10.73 23.90
N VAL A 92 5.15 10.62 25.20
CA VAL A 92 5.99 11.55 25.98
C VAL A 92 6.98 10.77 26.84
N ALA A 93 7.99 11.45 27.36
CA ALA A 93 8.86 10.87 28.38
C ALA A 93 8.05 10.44 29.62
N GLU A 94 8.41 9.30 30.21
CA GLU A 94 7.75 8.73 31.38
C GLU A 94 7.63 9.73 32.53
N GLN A 95 8.67 10.52 32.82
CA GLN A 95 8.64 11.53 33.87
C GLN A 95 7.53 12.57 33.65
N ASN A 96 7.30 12.97 32.41
CA ASN A 96 6.20 13.89 32.07
C ASN A 96 4.84 13.20 32.16
N PHE A 97 4.74 11.93 31.73
CA PHE A 97 3.52 11.16 31.87
C PHE A 97 3.10 10.99 33.33
N GLN A 98 4.02 10.65 34.23
CA GLN A 98 3.76 10.48 35.67
C GLN A 98 3.35 11.81 36.33
N ARG A 99 3.86 12.95 35.85
CA ARG A 99 3.41 14.28 36.30
C ARG A 99 1.98 14.61 35.87
N LEU A 100 1.56 14.15 34.69
CA LEU A 100 0.23 14.40 34.14
C LEU A 100 -0.84 13.42 34.66
N PHE A 101 -0.44 12.19 34.96
CA PHE A 101 -1.32 11.11 35.41
C PHE A 101 -0.77 10.42 36.66
N PRO A 102 -0.62 11.14 37.80
CA PRO A 102 -0.05 10.59 39.03
C PRO A 102 -0.84 9.41 39.62
N GLY A 103 -2.14 9.29 39.33
CA GLY A 103 -2.96 8.16 39.76
C GLY A 103 -2.73 6.87 38.99
N ARG A 104 -1.99 6.93 37.85
CA ARG A 104 -1.62 5.74 37.08
C ARG A 104 -0.28 5.20 37.57
N SER A 105 -0.28 3.93 37.97
CA SER A 105 0.93 3.21 38.38
C SER A 105 1.17 1.97 37.51
N GLY A 106 2.43 1.57 37.40
CA GLY A 106 2.86 0.40 36.64
C GLY A 106 2.89 0.61 35.13
N TYR A 107 3.23 -0.46 34.40
CA TYR A 107 3.34 -0.47 32.95
C TYR A 107 2.12 -1.17 32.33
N GLY A 108 1.41 -0.48 31.44
CA GLY A 108 0.23 -1.02 30.74
C GLY A 108 0.54 -1.69 29.40
N MET A 109 1.78 -1.61 28.92
CA MET A 109 2.21 -2.14 27.63
C MET A 109 3.69 -2.49 27.66
N ALA A 110 4.05 -3.63 27.08
CA ALA A 110 5.42 -4.02 26.79
C ALA A 110 5.54 -4.39 25.31
N LEU A 111 6.66 -4.02 24.70
CA LEU A 111 7.00 -4.44 23.34
C LEU A 111 8.16 -5.42 23.43
N VAL A 112 7.96 -6.61 22.87
CA VAL A 112 8.97 -7.67 22.84
C VAL A 112 9.43 -7.85 21.40
N ASP A 113 10.72 -7.63 21.17
CA ASP A 113 11.35 -7.95 19.90
C ASP A 113 11.88 -9.39 19.95
N VAL A 114 11.57 -10.16 18.91
CA VAL A 114 11.96 -11.56 18.76
C VAL A 114 12.88 -11.78 17.56
N ALA A 115 13.41 -10.70 16.98
CA ALA A 115 14.31 -10.76 15.83
C ALA A 115 15.55 -11.62 16.11
N GLU A 116 16.11 -11.53 17.32
CA GLU A 116 17.29 -12.30 17.73
C GLU A 116 16.98 -13.74 18.15
N VAL A 117 15.70 -14.11 18.27
CA VAL A 117 15.29 -15.49 18.56
C VAL A 117 15.39 -16.33 17.29
N ALA A 118 16.03 -17.50 17.37
CA ALA A 118 16.14 -18.44 16.26
C ALA A 118 14.76 -18.84 15.70
N ASP A 119 14.62 -18.97 14.38
CA ASP A 119 13.34 -19.19 13.71
C ASP A 119 12.56 -20.39 14.27
N GLY A 120 13.26 -21.49 14.59
CA GLY A 120 12.66 -22.69 15.18
C GLY A 120 12.08 -22.50 16.58
N ALA A 121 12.58 -21.52 17.34
CA ALA A 121 12.13 -21.23 18.70
C ALA A 121 11.08 -20.11 18.76
N ARG A 122 10.91 -19.30 17.70
CA ARG A 122 9.95 -18.18 17.67
C ARG A 122 8.50 -18.62 17.87
N ALA A 123 8.14 -19.83 17.46
CA ALA A 123 6.80 -20.38 17.64
C ALA A 123 6.45 -20.61 19.12
N GLU A 124 7.45 -20.81 19.98
CA GLU A 124 7.27 -21.09 21.41
C GLU A 124 7.23 -19.81 22.26
N VAL A 125 7.74 -18.70 21.73
CA VAL A 125 7.84 -17.41 22.47
C VAL A 125 6.50 -16.94 23.04
N PRO A 126 5.36 -16.98 22.32
CA PRO A 126 4.09 -16.55 22.90
C PRO A 126 3.71 -17.36 24.14
N ALA A 127 3.86 -18.69 24.09
CA ALA A 127 3.56 -19.54 25.23
C ALA A 127 4.49 -19.27 26.42
N ALA A 128 5.79 -19.07 26.15
CA ALA A 128 6.76 -18.74 27.18
C ALA A 128 6.48 -17.38 27.84
N LEU A 129 6.13 -16.35 27.06
CA LEU A 129 5.75 -15.03 27.58
C LEU A 129 4.45 -15.07 28.40
N THR A 130 3.45 -15.81 27.93
CA THR A 130 2.19 -16.01 28.69
C THR A 130 2.46 -16.70 30.02
N ALA A 131 3.35 -17.70 30.05
CA ALA A 131 3.73 -18.37 31.29
C ALA A 131 4.53 -17.46 32.22
N ALA A 132 5.51 -16.73 31.69
CA ALA A 132 6.37 -15.83 32.48
C ALA A 132 5.61 -14.65 33.11
N TRP A 133 4.53 -14.20 32.47
CA TRP A 133 3.70 -13.10 32.95
C TRP A 133 2.27 -13.51 33.29
N ALA A 134 2.07 -14.77 33.67
CA ALA A 134 0.75 -15.31 34.01
C ALA A 134 0.09 -14.51 35.14
N ASP A 135 0.85 -14.16 36.18
CA ASP A 135 0.36 -13.40 37.34
C ASP A 135 -0.08 -11.96 36.99
N ALA A 136 0.45 -11.41 35.88
CA ALA A 136 0.09 -10.09 35.39
C ALA A 136 -1.11 -10.11 34.41
N GLY A 137 -1.63 -11.29 34.06
CA GLY A 137 -2.80 -11.42 33.17
C GLY A 137 -2.56 -10.88 31.75
N VAL A 138 -1.36 -11.07 31.21
CA VAL A 138 -0.96 -10.44 29.94
C VAL A 138 -1.79 -10.90 28.75
N THR A 139 -2.12 -9.96 27.87
CA THR A 139 -2.67 -10.26 26.54
C THR A 139 -1.57 -10.04 25.51
N LEU A 140 -1.18 -11.11 24.82
CA LEU A 140 -0.18 -11.05 23.76
C LEU A 140 -0.87 -10.78 22.42
N VAL A 141 -0.41 -9.73 21.73
CA VAL A 141 -0.89 -9.40 20.38
C VAL A 141 0.31 -9.29 19.45
N PRO A 142 0.39 -10.11 18.38
CA PRO A 142 1.44 -9.97 17.38
C PRO A 142 1.44 -8.56 16.78
N ALA A 143 2.61 -7.93 16.66
CA ALA A 143 2.75 -6.60 16.07
C ALA A 143 2.14 -6.50 14.66
N VAL A 144 2.25 -7.59 13.87
CA VAL A 144 1.64 -7.70 12.53
C VAL A 144 0.12 -7.63 12.60
N GLU A 145 -0.50 -8.29 13.58
CA GLU A 145 -1.96 -8.29 13.73
C GLU A 145 -2.45 -6.92 14.23
N ARG A 146 -1.71 -6.31 15.17
CA ARG A 146 -1.98 -4.93 15.58
C ARG A 146 -1.91 -3.97 14.39
N LEU A 147 -0.88 -4.08 13.54
CA LEU A 147 -0.74 -3.24 12.35
C LEU A 147 -1.88 -3.47 11.35
N ARG A 148 -2.27 -4.72 11.10
CA ARG A 148 -3.43 -5.04 10.25
C ARG A 148 -4.72 -4.42 10.79
N SER A 149 -4.95 -4.48 12.10
CA SER A 149 -6.15 -3.88 12.71
C SER A 149 -6.19 -2.37 12.52
N LEU A 150 -5.05 -1.68 12.65
CA LEU A 150 -4.93 -0.24 12.42
C LEU A 150 -5.11 0.14 10.94
N GLN A 151 -4.73 -0.74 10.02
CA GLN A 151 -4.81 -0.53 8.57
C GLN A 151 -6.05 -1.16 7.93
N ALA A 152 -6.94 -1.79 8.71
CA ALA A 152 -8.06 -2.58 8.19
C ALA A 152 -8.98 -1.77 7.28
N VAL A 153 -9.31 -0.53 7.69
CA VAL A 153 -10.16 0.38 6.90
C VAL A 153 -9.48 0.75 5.58
N GLN A 154 -8.20 1.11 5.63
CA GLN A 154 -7.44 1.53 4.45
C GLN A 154 -7.27 0.37 3.46
N ASN A 155 -6.98 -0.84 3.95
CA ASN A 155 -6.86 -2.04 3.13
C ASN A 155 -8.19 -2.43 2.49
N THR A 156 -9.30 -2.32 3.23
CA THR A 156 -10.64 -2.62 2.69
C THR A 156 -10.99 -1.64 1.58
N PHE A 157 -10.75 -0.34 1.77
CA PHE A 157 -10.97 0.67 0.74
C PHE A 157 -10.11 0.43 -0.51
N LEU A 158 -8.82 0.11 -0.32
CA LEU A 158 -7.92 -0.21 -1.42
C LEU A 158 -8.39 -1.47 -2.17
N SER A 159 -8.84 -2.50 -1.46
CA SER A 159 -9.38 -3.72 -2.08
C SER A 159 -10.64 -3.46 -2.92
N ALA A 160 -11.52 -2.54 -2.49
CA ALA A 160 -12.71 -2.17 -3.25
C ALA A 160 -12.34 -1.46 -4.56
N PHE A 161 -11.37 -0.55 -4.53
CA PHE A 161 -10.86 0.08 -5.75
C PHE A 161 -10.12 -0.89 -6.67
N GLN A 162 -9.36 -1.82 -6.09
CA GLN A 162 -8.75 -2.89 -6.87
C GLN A 162 -9.81 -3.76 -7.54
N ALA A 163 -10.87 -4.14 -6.82
CA ALA A 163 -11.99 -4.90 -7.40
C ALA A 163 -12.64 -4.13 -8.56
N LEU A 164 -12.93 -2.84 -8.40
CA LEU A 164 -13.46 -2.00 -9.48
C LEU A 164 -12.49 -1.89 -10.66
N GLY A 165 -11.19 -1.73 -10.40
CA GLY A 165 -10.16 -1.70 -11.44
C GLY A 165 -10.06 -3.02 -12.21
N THR A 166 -10.13 -4.15 -11.51
CA THR A 166 -10.13 -5.48 -12.14
C THR A 166 -11.40 -5.72 -12.97
N LEU A 167 -12.57 -5.26 -12.49
CA LEU A 167 -13.83 -5.31 -13.25
C LEU A 167 -13.77 -4.42 -14.49
N GLY A 168 -13.20 -3.22 -14.38
CA GLY A 168 -12.96 -2.32 -15.50
C GLY A 168 -12.06 -2.96 -16.56
N LEU A 169 -11.00 -3.66 -16.13
CA LEU A 169 -10.12 -4.41 -17.02
C LEU A 169 -10.87 -5.55 -17.71
N LEU A 170 -11.65 -6.35 -16.98
CA LEU A 170 -12.47 -7.43 -17.53
C LEU A 170 -13.45 -6.89 -18.59
N LEU A 171 -14.17 -5.82 -18.27
CA LEU A 171 -15.11 -5.21 -19.19
C LEU A 171 -14.40 -4.66 -20.44
N GLY A 172 -13.22 -4.05 -20.26
CA GLY A 172 -12.37 -3.61 -21.37
C GLY A 172 -11.96 -4.76 -22.28
N THR A 173 -11.52 -5.89 -21.72
CA THR A 173 -11.17 -7.08 -22.52
C THR A 173 -12.36 -7.68 -23.27
N ALA A 174 -13.55 -7.69 -22.65
CA ALA A 174 -14.78 -8.12 -23.31
C ALA A 174 -15.18 -7.17 -24.45
N GLY A 175 -15.00 -5.85 -24.27
CA GLY A 175 -15.23 -4.84 -25.30
C GLY A 175 -14.32 -5.03 -26.51
N VAL A 176 -13.02 -5.28 -26.30
CA VAL A 176 -12.07 -5.62 -27.38
C VAL A 176 -12.52 -6.86 -28.14
N ALA A 177 -12.93 -7.91 -27.44
CA ALA A 177 -13.42 -9.13 -28.08
C ALA A 177 -14.69 -8.90 -28.91
N ALA A 178 -15.64 -8.11 -28.40
CA ALA A 178 -16.87 -7.77 -29.11
C ALA A 178 -16.59 -6.98 -30.41
N VAL A 179 -15.77 -5.93 -30.32
CA VAL A 179 -15.35 -5.12 -31.48
C VAL A 179 -14.61 -5.98 -32.50
N GLN A 180 -13.77 -6.92 -32.04
CA GLN A 180 -13.05 -7.82 -32.94
C GLN A 180 -13.98 -8.77 -33.71
N VAL A 181 -14.97 -9.36 -33.03
CA VAL A 181 -15.96 -10.23 -33.68
C VAL A 181 -16.75 -9.43 -34.71
N GLN A 182 -17.25 -8.25 -34.33
CA GLN A 182 -17.99 -7.37 -35.23
C GLN A 182 -17.15 -7.00 -36.47
N GLY A 183 -15.92 -6.53 -36.28
CA GLY A 183 -15.03 -6.16 -37.38
C GLY A 183 -14.65 -7.33 -38.30
N THR A 184 -14.62 -8.56 -37.77
CA THR A 184 -14.38 -9.76 -38.58
C THR A 184 -15.60 -10.08 -39.45
N VAL A 185 -16.81 -9.99 -38.89
CA VAL A 185 -18.07 -10.25 -39.61
C VAL A 185 -18.30 -9.23 -40.73
N GLU A 186 -18.08 -7.93 -40.46
CA GLU A 186 -18.26 -6.86 -41.44
C GLU A 186 -17.29 -6.96 -42.63
N ARG A 187 -16.15 -7.66 -42.46
CA ARG A 187 -15.07 -7.76 -43.48
C ARG A 187 -14.91 -9.17 -44.06
N LEU A 188 -15.87 -10.07 -43.84
CA LEU A 188 -15.81 -11.45 -44.33
C LEU A 188 -15.60 -11.52 -45.85
N ASP A 189 -16.29 -10.68 -46.62
CA ASP A 189 -16.18 -10.67 -48.08
C ASP A 189 -14.78 -10.25 -48.56
N ALA A 190 -14.16 -9.29 -47.87
CA ALA A 190 -12.80 -8.86 -48.16
C ALA A 190 -11.77 -9.96 -47.83
N LEU A 191 -11.99 -10.71 -46.74
CA LEU A 191 -11.14 -11.85 -46.36
C LEU A 191 -11.28 -13.01 -47.37
N ALA A 192 -12.49 -13.25 -47.87
CA ALA A 192 -12.74 -14.22 -48.93
C ALA A 192 -12.04 -13.83 -50.24
N LEU A 193 -12.08 -12.54 -50.62
CA LEU A 193 -11.38 -12.03 -51.79
C LEU A 193 -9.85 -12.19 -51.68
N LEU A 194 -9.27 -11.86 -50.51
CA LEU A 194 -7.84 -12.08 -50.25
C LEU A 194 -7.44 -13.55 -50.45
N ARG A 195 -8.29 -14.48 -49.98
CA ARG A 195 -8.08 -15.92 -50.16
C ARG A 195 -8.22 -16.35 -51.63
N ALA A 196 -9.16 -15.78 -52.38
CA ALA A 196 -9.30 -16.05 -53.81
C ALA A 196 -8.05 -15.64 -54.60
N ILE A 197 -7.51 -14.46 -54.31
CA ILE A 197 -6.29 -13.90 -54.94
C ILE A 197 -5.01 -14.69 -54.53
N GLY A 198 -5.07 -15.53 -53.50
CA GLY A 198 -4.01 -16.48 -53.15
C GLY A 198 -3.33 -16.24 -51.80
N PHE A 199 -3.89 -15.41 -50.93
CA PHE A 199 -3.40 -15.31 -49.55
C PHE A 199 -3.67 -16.61 -48.78
N THR A 200 -2.67 -17.07 -48.02
CA THR A 200 -2.80 -18.23 -47.14
C THR A 200 -3.54 -17.85 -45.85
N LEU A 201 -4.21 -18.84 -45.22
CA LEU A 201 -4.86 -18.69 -43.91
C LEU A 201 -3.90 -18.15 -42.83
N GLY A 202 -2.61 -18.51 -42.88
CA GLY A 202 -1.60 -17.98 -41.95
C GLY A 202 -1.37 -16.47 -42.10
N ARG A 203 -1.30 -15.96 -43.33
CA ARG A 203 -1.12 -14.51 -43.58
C ARG A 203 -2.37 -13.71 -43.18
N ILE A 204 -3.55 -14.26 -43.43
CA ILE A 204 -4.82 -13.65 -43.00
C ILE A 204 -4.91 -13.59 -41.47
N ARG A 205 -4.55 -14.67 -40.78
CA ARG A 205 -4.49 -14.68 -39.30
C ARG A 205 -3.49 -13.68 -38.75
N LEU A 206 -2.30 -13.59 -39.34
CA LEU A 206 -1.29 -12.62 -38.92
C LEU A 206 -1.78 -11.17 -39.10
N LEU A 207 -2.45 -10.88 -40.21
CA LEU A 207 -3.05 -9.57 -40.46
C LEU A 207 -4.08 -9.21 -39.37
N LEU A 208 -5.00 -10.13 -39.06
CA LEU A 208 -6.03 -9.93 -38.04
C LEU A 208 -5.41 -9.72 -36.65
N VAL A 209 -4.42 -10.52 -36.28
CA VAL A 209 -3.71 -10.39 -35.00
C VAL A 209 -2.98 -9.05 -34.88
N LEU A 210 -2.29 -8.61 -35.94
CA LEU A 210 -1.64 -7.29 -35.95
C LEU A 210 -2.64 -6.14 -35.85
N GLU A 211 -3.79 -6.27 -36.53
CA GLU A 211 -4.88 -5.30 -36.46
C GLU A 211 -5.48 -5.20 -35.06
N THR A 212 -5.57 -6.31 -34.31
CA THR A 212 -6.01 -6.27 -32.90
C THR A 212 -4.91 -5.74 -31.97
N LEU A 213 -3.66 -6.14 -32.19
CA LEU A 213 -2.55 -5.79 -31.30
C LEU A 213 -2.24 -4.30 -31.31
N LEU A 214 -2.35 -3.62 -32.46
CA LEU A 214 -2.01 -2.20 -32.57
C LEU A 214 -2.92 -1.30 -31.70
N PRO A 215 -4.26 -1.34 -31.80
CA PRO A 215 -5.16 -0.57 -30.93
C PRO A 215 -5.07 -0.96 -29.46
N VAL A 216 -4.93 -2.27 -29.17
CA VAL A 216 -4.81 -2.74 -27.78
C VAL A 216 -3.51 -2.23 -27.16
N ALA A 217 -2.39 -2.32 -27.87
CA ALA A 217 -1.11 -1.80 -27.39
C ALA A 217 -1.14 -0.27 -27.23
N ALA A 218 -1.76 0.46 -28.16
CA ALA A 218 -1.94 1.90 -28.05
C ALA A 218 -2.80 2.28 -26.84
N GLY A 219 -3.91 1.56 -26.60
CA GLY A 219 -4.77 1.75 -25.45
C GLY A 219 -4.06 1.45 -24.13
N LEU A 220 -3.30 0.36 -24.07
CA LEU A 220 -2.47 0.03 -22.91
C LEU A 220 -1.42 1.11 -22.65
N ALA A 221 -0.70 1.55 -23.69
CA ALA A 221 0.31 2.61 -23.58
C ALA A 221 -0.31 3.91 -23.03
N ALA A 222 -1.42 4.35 -23.62
CA ALA A 222 -2.16 5.52 -23.16
C ALA A 222 -2.64 5.38 -21.71
N GLY A 223 -3.18 4.22 -21.33
CA GLY A 223 -3.63 3.92 -19.98
C GLY A 223 -2.49 3.92 -18.95
N THR A 224 -1.36 3.27 -19.27
CA THR A 224 -0.16 3.29 -18.43
C THR A 224 0.42 4.69 -18.28
N LEU A 225 0.41 5.50 -19.35
CA LEU A 225 0.91 6.87 -19.30
C LEU A 225 0.00 7.77 -18.44
N ALA A 226 -1.32 7.66 -18.61
CA ALA A 226 -2.29 8.36 -17.79
C ALA A 226 -2.18 7.96 -16.30
N GLY A 227 -2.07 6.66 -16.00
CA GLY A 227 -1.87 6.15 -14.64
C GLY A 227 -0.53 6.62 -14.03
N SER A 228 0.53 6.66 -14.83
CA SER A 228 1.85 7.14 -14.37
C SER A 228 1.79 8.63 -14.04
N LEU A 229 1.12 9.45 -14.86
CA LEU A 229 0.93 10.87 -14.58
C LEU A 229 0.10 11.10 -13.31
N ALA A 230 -0.94 10.31 -13.08
CA ALA A 230 -1.77 10.41 -11.88
C ALA A 230 -0.99 10.12 -10.58
N VAL A 231 -0.04 9.18 -10.62
CA VAL A 231 0.75 8.77 -9.44
C VAL A 231 2.09 9.51 -9.35
N ALA A 232 2.47 10.31 -10.35
CA ALA A 232 3.76 11.01 -10.41
C ALA A 232 4.11 11.83 -9.16
N PRO A 233 3.19 12.63 -8.55
CA PRO A 233 3.51 13.39 -7.33
C PRO A 233 3.87 12.49 -6.14
N ALA A 234 3.20 11.35 -6.01
CA ALA A 234 3.45 10.38 -4.94
C ALA A 234 4.80 9.67 -5.11
N LEU A 235 5.20 9.40 -6.36
CA LEU A 235 6.53 8.84 -6.67
C LEU A 235 7.64 9.85 -6.39
N ALA A 236 7.44 11.11 -6.78
CA ALA A 236 8.40 12.18 -6.51
C ALA A 236 8.60 12.42 -5.00
N GLY A 237 7.55 12.23 -4.19
CA GLY A 237 7.61 12.30 -2.74
C GLY A 237 8.26 11.07 -2.06
N GLY A 238 8.63 10.03 -2.81
CA GLY A 238 9.24 8.80 -2.25
C GLY A 238 8.30 7.95 -1.40
N THR A 239 7.00 8.28 -1.35
CA THR A 239 6.00 7.60 -0.52
C THR A 239 5.37 6.39 -1.20
N ALA A 240 5.61 6.21 -2.51
CA ALA A 240 5.09 5.09 -3.29
C ALA A 240 6.18 4.42 -4.13
N ARG A 241 6.04 3.10 -4.34
CA ARG A 241 6.84 2.33 -5.30
C ARG A 241 5.91 1.73 -6.35
N VAL A 242 6.23 1.90 -7.63
CA VAL A 242 5.44 1.32 -8.72
C VAL A 242 5.68 -0.19 -8.75
N PRO A 243 4.64 -1.04 -8.62
CA PRO A 243 4.77 -2.48 -8.76
C PRO A 243 4.86 -2.85 -10.25
N LEU A 244 6.00 -2.58 -10.88
CA LEU A 244 6.23 -2.81 -12.32
C LEU A 244 5.90 -4.25 -12.74
N GLY A 245 6.17 -5.24 -11.88
CA GLY A 245 5.83 -6.64 -12.14
C GLY A 245 4.33 -6.86 -12.33
N TRP A 246 3.49 -6.24 -11.50
CA TRP A 246 2.03 -6.34 -11.63
C TRP A 246 1.51 -5.63 -12.87
N VAL A 247 2.06 -4.45 -13.20
CA VAL A 247 1.70 -3.71 -14.41
C VAL A 247 2.06 -4.50 -15.67
N ALA A 248 3.27 -5.08 -15.70
CA ALA A 248 3.70 -5.93 -16.81
C ALA A 248 2.84 -7.19 -16.93
N ALA A 249 2.49 -7.82 -15.80
CA ALA A 249 1.63 -9.00 -15.78
C ALA A 249 0.21 -8.71 -16.31
N THR A 250 -0.43 -7.61 -15.90
CA THR A 250 -1.77 -7.25 -16.37
C THR A 250 -1.78 -6.84 -17.85
N CYS A 251 -0.76 -6.10 -18.31
CA CYS A 251 -0.59 -5.78 -19.74
C CYS A 251 -0.32 -7.04 -20.59
N GLY A 252 0.52 -7.95 -20.10
CA GLY A 252 0.76 -9.23 -20.75
C GLY A 252 -0.52 -10.06 -20.85
N MET A 253 -1.28 -10.15 -19.76
CA MET A 253 -2.54 -10.87 -19.71
C MET A 253 -3.54 -10.32 -20.72
N THR A 254 -3.72 -8.99 -20.81
CA THR A 254 -4.67 -8.39 -21.77
C THR A 254 -4.26 -8.63 -23.22
N LEU A 255 -2.96 -8.54 -23.54
CA LEU A 255 -2.44 -8.84 -24.88
C LEU A 255 -2.63 -10.31 -25.26
N THR A 256 -2.39 -11.24 -24.32
CA THR A 256 -2.62 -12.67 -24.58
C THR A 256 -4.09 -12.99 -24.83
N VAL A 257 -4.99 -12.41 -24.04
CA VAL A 257 -6.45 -12.58 -24.21
C VAL A 257 -6.92 -11.99 -25.54
N ALA A 258 -6.47 -10.79 -25.89
CA ALA A 258 -6.80 -10.15 -27.16
C ALA A 258 -6.31 -10.98 -28.37
N SER A 259 -5.06 -11.48 -28.30
CA SER A 259 -4.49 -12.33 -29.34
C SER A 259 -5.26 -13.65 -29.49
N LEU A 260 -5.60 -14.30 -28.37
CA LEU A 260 -6.38 -15.53 -28.38
C LEU A 260 -7.77 -15.30 -28.99
N ALA A 261 -8.43 -14.20 -28.64
CA ALA A 261 -9.72 -13.82 -29.21
C ALA A 261 -9.63 -13.60 -30.73
N ALA A 262 -8.59 -12.93 -31.21
CA ALA A 262 -8.36 -12.71 -32.64
C ALA A 262 -8.12 -14.02 -33.41
N VAL A 263 -7.31 -14.93 -32.85
CA VAL A 263 -7.08 -16.25 -33.46
C VAL A 263 -8.36 -17.09 -33.48
N LEU A 264 -9.13 -17.08 -32.39
CA LEU A 264 -10.41 -17.79 -32.32
C LEU A 264 -11.42 -17.24 -33.33
N ALA A 265 -11.56 -15.92 -33.45
CA ALA A 265 -12.40 -15.28 -34.45
C ALA A 265 -11.99 -15.68 -35.88
N ALA A 266 -10.68 -15.66 -36.19
CA ALA A 266 -10.15 -16.07 -37.50
C ALA A 266 -10.31 -17.58 -37.79
N SER A 267 -10.46 -18.41 -36.76
CA SER A 267 -10.66 -19.87 -36.90
C SER A 267 -12.13 -20.26 -37.03
N ARG A 268 -13.05 -19.49 -36.44
CA ARG A 268 -14.50 -19.74 -36.43
C ARG A 268 -15.26 -18.99 -37.52
N ALA A 269 -14.73 -17.87 -37.99
CA ALA A 269 -15.20 -17.26 -39.22
C ALA A 269 -14.96 -18.26 -40.35
N ALA A 270 -16.04 -18.83 -40.89
CA ALA A 270 -16.00 -19.74 -42.02
C ALA A 270 -15.53 -18.97 -43.26
N ILE A 271 -14.21 -18.74 -43.36
CA ILE A 271 -13.58 -18.18 -44.55
C ILE A 271 -13.85 -19.20 -45.66
N PRO A 272 -14.68 -18.87 -46.67
CA PRO A 272 -15.11 -19.83 -47.68
C PRO A 272 -13.91 -20.53 -48.31
N GLU A 273 -13.99 -21.85 -48.45
CA GLU A 273 -12.92 -22.61 -49.10
C GLU A 273 -12.85 -22.26 -50.59
N ARG A 274 -11.64 -22.37 -51.16
CA ARG A 274 -11.47 -22.21 -52.60
C ARG A 274 -12.37 -23.25 -53.30
N PRO A 275 -13.13 -22.88 -54.34
CA PRO A 275 -13.69 -23.89 -55.23
C PRO A 275 -12.52 -24.69 -55.81
N THR A 276 -12.45 -25.98 -55.49
CA THR A 276 -11.51 -26.89 -56.15
C THR A 276 -11.97 -27.04 -57.60
N PRO A 277 -11.10 -26.76 -58.60
CA PRO A 277 -11.43 -27.08 -59.97
C PRO A 277 -11.60 -28.60 -60.10
N ALA A 278 -12.74 -29.02 -60.65
CA ALA A 278 -13.01 -30.40 -61.04
C ALA A 278 -12.16 -30.80 -62.26
#